data_AF-A0A318J8R2-F1
#
_entry.id   AF-A0A318J8R2-F1
#
_cell.length_a   1.000
_cell.length_b   1.000
_cell.length_c   1.000
_cell.angle_alpha   90.00
_cell.angle_beta   90.00
_cell.angle_gamma   90.00
#
_symmetry.space_group_name_H-M   'P 1'
#
loop_
_entity.id
_entity.type
_entity.pdbx_description
1 polymer ?
#
loop_
_entity_poly.entity_id
_entity_poly.type
_entity_poly.pdbx_seq_one_letter_code
_entity_poly.pdbx_strand_id
1 'polypeptide(L)'
;MEKFSDQVWAWWMQDEFKKILSLCELCTGLSFLASSANDQSATIPYCPACEVWIEKILPVNDFLNEIREPSYIQLRLSLELIFHRCNSLSHDAFHCGDWNIFSNTEWEPVRAAARQALDLIGWSEFKDEKERFELDCRQKLYPHLYKT
;
A
#
# COMPACT_ATOMS: atom_id res chain seq x y z
N MET A 1 -5.50 -2.47 22.00
CA MET A 1 -5.25 -2.66 20.56
C MET A 1 -3.75 -2.83 20.45
N GLU A 2 -3.27 -4.02 20.08
CA GLU A 2 -1.84 -4.21 19.83
C GLU A 2 -1.40 -3.23 18.74
N LYS A 3 -0.23 -2.62 18.93
CA LYS A 3 0.29 -1.72 17.90
C LYS A 3 0.75 -2.58 16.74
N PHE A 4 0.50 -2.12 15.51
CA PHE A 4 0.97 -2.81 14.32
C PHE A 4 2.51 -2.98 14.33
N SER A 5 3.23 -2.09 15.04
CA SER A 5 4.65 -2.21 15.36
C SER A 5 5.04 -3.55 15.98
N ASP A 6 4.24 -4.04 16.90
CA ASP A 6 4.52 -5.27 17.65
C ASP A 6 4.41 -6.48 16.72
N GLN A 7 3.51 -6.40 15.74
CA GLN A 7 3.36 -7.42 14.71
C GLN A 7 4.54 -7.45 13.74
N VAL A 8 5.05 -6.29 13.32
CA VAL A 8 6.24 -6.22 12.46
C VAL A 8 7.43 -6.87 13.15
N TRP A 9 7.63 -6.61 14.45
CA TRP A 9 8.64 -7.29 15.26
C TRP A 9 8.38 -8.80 15.40
N ALA A 10 7.13 -9.21 15.59
CA ALA A 10 6.79 -10.62 15.64
C ALA A 10 7.12 -11.35 14.32
N TRP A 11 6.78 -10.76 13.18
CA TRP A 11 7.15 -11.29 11.86
C TRP A 11 8.66 -11.35 11.68
N TRP A 12 9.38 -10.33 12.14
CA TRP A 12 10.84 -10.29 12.08
C TRP A 12 11.46 -11.46 12.86
N MET A 13 10.99 -11.71 14.08
CA MET A 13 11.47 -12.81 14.92
C MET A 13 11.10 -14.21 14.40
N GLN A 14 10.12 -14.28 13.50
CA GLN A 14 9.65 -15.52 12.86
C GLN A 14 10.23 -15.74 11.46
N ASP A 15 11.20 -14.91 11.03
CA ASP A 15 11.77 -14.91 9.67
C ASP A 15 10.71 -14.69 8.56
N GLU A 16 9.58 -14.08 8.88
CA GLU A 16 8.47 -13.79 7.97
C GLU A 16 8.72 -12.50 7.15
N PHE A 17 9.94 -12.35 6.64
CA PHE A 17 10.41 -11.14 5.95
C PHE A 17 9.56 -10.77 4.72
N LYS A 18 8.91 -11.75 4.08
CA LYS A 18 8.00 -11.50 2.96
C LYS A 18 6.77 -10.71 3.38
N LYS A 19 6.20 -10.98 4.58
CA LYS A 19 5.06 -10.22 5.12
C LYS A 19 5.44 -8.78 5.41
N ILE A 20 6.66 -8.57 5.88
CA ILE A 20 7.21 -7.22 6.12
C ILE A 20 7.38 -6.47 4.80
N LEU A 21 7.92 -7.10 3.76
CA LEU A 21 8.02 -6.49 2.43
C LEU A 21 6.64 -6.17 1.83
N SER A 22 5.69 -7.11 1.93
CA SER A 22 4.31 -6.93 1.48
C SER A 22 3.62 -5.76 2.20
N LEU A 23 3.86 -5.60 3.52
CA LEU A 23 3.44 -4.41 4.26
C LEU A 23 4.06 -3.12 3.72
N CYS A 24 5.37 -3.11 3.44
CA CYS A 24 6.05 -1.93 2.90
C CYS A 24 5.49 -1.54 1.52
N GLU A 25 5.19 -2.51 0.67
CA GLU A 25 4.54 -2.33 -0.62
C GLU A 25 3.12 -1.77 -0.46
N LEU A 26 2.31 -2.35 0.43
CA LEU A 26 1.00 -1.84 0.81
C LEU A 26 1.07 -0.38 1.25
N CYS A 27 1.92 -0.05 2.23
CA CYS A 27 2.03 1.30 2.79
C CYS A 27 2.50 2.32 1.74
N THR A 28 3.34 1.90 0.78
CA THR A 28 3.71 2.73 -0.37
C THR A 28 2.51 3.01 -1.26
N GLY A 29 1.74 1.97 -1.60
CA GLY A 29 0.51 2.07 -2.37
C GLY A 29 -0.51 2.99 -1.71
N LEU A 30 -0.77 2.77 -0.42
CA LEU A 30 -1.68 3.60 0.37
C LEU A 30 -1.22 5.04 0.49
N SER A 31 0.08 5.30 0.66
CA SER A 31 0.63 6.67 0.72
C SER A 31 0.38 7.42 -0.58
N PHE A 32 0.57 6.76 -1.73
CA PHE A 32 0.21 7.32 -3.03
C PHE A 32 -1.30 7.56 -3.15
N LEU A 33 -2.11 6.55 -2.81
CA LEU A 33 -3.57 6.63 -2.90
C LEU A 33 -4.15 7.71 -1.99
N ALA A 34 -3.52 8.01 -0.85
CA ALA A 34 -3.92 9.03 0.11
C ALA A 34 -3.54 10.47 -0.31
N SER A 35 -2.59 10.61 -1.23
CA SER A 35 -2.01 11.90 -1.63
C SER A 35 -2.93 12.72 -2.54
N SER A 36 -2.58 13.99 -2.76
CA SER A 36 -3.38 14.88 -3.59
C SER A 36 -3.32 14.50 -5.07
N ALA A 37 -4.30 14.92 -5.87
CA ALA A 37 -4.29 14.66 -7.32
C ALA A 37 -3.01 15.14 -8.01
N ASN A 38 -2.45 16.27 -7.55
CA ASN A 38 -1.21 16.82 -8.09
C ASN A 38 -0.01 15.92 -7.76
N ASP A 39 0.09 15.44 -6.52
CA ASP A 39 1.18 14.55 -6.10
C ASP A 39 1.10 13.20 -6.83
N GLN A 40 -0.12 12.67 -6.99
CA GLN A 40 -0.36 11.44 -7.76
C GLN A 40 0.08 11.59 -9.21
N SER A 41 -0.31 12.69 -9.86
CA SER A 41 0.04 12.95 -11.26
C SER A 41 1.54 13.19 -11.47
N ALA A 42 2.22 13.81 -10.49
CA ALA A 42 3.64 14.12 -10.58
C ALA A 42 4.57 12.91 -10.40
N THR A 43 4.07 11.80 -9.84
CA THR A 43 4.89 10.62 -9.47
C THR A 43 4.70 9.43 -10.39
N ILE A 44 3.78 9.53 -11.35
CA ILE A 44 3.51 8.50 -12.35
C ILE A 44 4.27 8.80 -13.66
N PRO A 45 5.15 7.91 -14.14
CA PRO A 45 5.94 8.15 -15.35
C PRO A 45 5.22 7.78 -16.66
N TYR A 46 4.25 6.86 -16.61
CA TYR A 46 3.56 6.30 -17.77
C TYR A 46 2.03 6.40 -17.62
N CYS A 47 1.27 5.52 -18.28
CA CYS A 47 -0.20 5.54 -18.21
C CYS A 47 -0.68 5.49 -16.75
N PRO A 48 -1.34 6.55 -16.23
CA PRO A 48 -1.72 6.58 -14.83
C PRO A 48 -2.65 5.47 -14.40
N ALA A 49 -3.57 5.07 -15.27
CA ALA A 49 -4.48 3.97 -14.97
C ALA A 49 -3.74 2.64 -14.81
N CYS A 50 -2.79 2.33 -15.70
CA CYS A 50 -2.03 1.08 -15.63
C CYS A 50 -1.09 1.07 -14.43
N GLU A 51 -0.34 2.16 -14.23
CA GLU A 51 0.66 2.26 -13.18
C GLU A 51 0.00 2.24 -11.79
N VAL A 52 -1.05 3.02 -11.55
CA VAL A 52 -1.74 2.98 -10.25
C VAL A 52 -2.38 1.62 -9.99
N TRP A 53 -2.89 0.95 -11.03
CA TRP A 53 -3.47 -0.37 -10.87
C TRP A 53 -2.41 -1.37 -10.40
N ILE A 54 -1.33 -1.49 -11.16
CA ILE A 54 -0.29 -2.50 -10.94
C ILE A 54 0.51 -2.20 -9.67
N GLU A 55 0.95 -0.95 -9.52
CA GLU A 55 1.95 -0.60 -8.50
C GLU A 55 1.33 -0.18 -7.17
N LYS A 56 0.03 0.14 -7.12
CA LYS A 56 -0.62 0.72 -5.93
C LYS A 56 -1.90 -0.01 -5.51
N ILE A 57 -2.75 -0.41 -6.46
CA ILE A 57 -4.03 -1.07 -6.15
C ILE A 57 -3.87 -2.59 -5.98
N LEU A 58 -3.10 -3.27 -6.83
CA LEU A 58 -2.85 -4.71 -6.69
C LEU A 58 -2.19 -5.08 -5.34
N PRO A 59 -1.19 -4.34 -4.83
CA PRO A 59 -0.61 -4.62 -3.52
C PRO A 59 -1.64 -4.58 -2.37
N VAL A 60 -2.71 -3.79 -2.49
CA VAL A 60 -3.81 -3.78 -1.50
C VAL A 60 -4.52 -5.14 -1.49
N ASN A 61 -4.82 -5.69 -2.66
CA ASN A 61 -5.46 -7.00 -2.78
C ASN A 61 -4.51 -8.14 -2.38
N ASP A 62 -3.23 -8.05 -2.74
CA ASP A 62 -2.25 -9.07 -2.39
C ASP A 62 -2.09 -9.17 -0.87
N PHE A 63 -1.94 -8.03 -0.20
CA PHE A 63 -1.89 -7.99 1.26
C PHE A 63 -3.18 -8.48 1.93
N LEU A 64 -4.35 -8.15 1.38
CA LEU A 64 -5.66 -8.67 1.84
C LEU A 64 -5.72 -10.21 1.81
N ASN A 65 -5.08 -10.83 0.81
CA ASN A 65 -5.04 -12.28 0.68
C ASN A 65 -4.09 -12.95 1.67
N GLU A 66 -3.12 -12.21 2.19
CA GLU A 66 -2.11 -12.67 3.15
C GLU A 66 -2.56 -12.52 4.61
N ILE A 67 -3.24 -11.42 4.95
CA ILE A 67 -3.65 -11.15 6.33
C ILE A 67 -4.88 -11.99 6.74
N ARG A 68 -4.72 -12.80 7.80
CA ARG A 68 -5.78 -13.73 8.27
C ARG A 68 -6.10 -13.60 9.74
N GLU A 69 -5.30 -12.84 10.48
CA GLU A 69 -5.39 -12.73 11.92
C GLU A 69 -6.62 -11.89 12.31
N PRO A 70 -7.48 -12.39 13.22
CA PRO A 70 -8.71 -11.68 13.62
C PRO A 70 -8.48 -10.29 14.22
N SER A 71 -7.29 -10.04 14.80
CA SER A 71 -6.89 -8.75 15.37
C SER A 71 -6.89 -7.62 14.35
N TYR A 72 -6.79 -7.91 13.05
CA TYR A 72 -6.73 -6.93 11.96
C TYR A 72 -8.05 -6.71 11.23
N ILE A 73 -9.18 -7.10 11.82
CA ILE A 73 -10.48 -6.97 11.16
C ILE A 73 -10.78 -5.54 10.67
N GLN A 74 -10.41 -4.51 11.45
CA GLN A 74 -10.63 -3.11 11.06
C GLN A 74 -9.75 -2.70 9.87
N LEU A 75 -8.47 -3.09 9.88
CA LEU A 75 -7.57 -2.86 8.75
C LEU A 75 -8.08 -3.58 7.50
N ARG A 76 -8.44 -4.86 7.64
CA ARG A 76 -8.99 -5.67 6.55
C ARG A 76 -10.23 -5.01 5.92
N LEU A 77 -11.21 -4.60 6.74
CA LEU A 77 -12.40 -3.91 6.24
C LEU A 77 -12.05 -2.59 5.52
N SER A 78 -11.05 -1.85 6.02
CA SER A 78 -10.56 -0.63 5.38
C SER A 78 -9.92 -0.92 4.02
N LEU A 79 -9.08 -1.95 3.92
CA LEU A 79 -8.45 -2.36 2.66
C LEU A 79 -9.47 -2.92 1.66
N GLU A 80 -10.44 -3.71 2.10
CA GLU A 80 -11.55 -4.21 1.27
C GLU A 80 -12.37 -3.05 0.69
N LEU A 81 -12.62 -2.01 1.50
CA LEU A 81 -13.31 -0.80 1.04
C LEU A 81 -12.49 -0.04 -0.01
N ILE A 82 -11.18 0.12 0.18
CA ILE A 82 -10.29 0.76 -0.81
C ILE A 82 -10.35 0.00 -2.13
N PHE A 83 -10.13 -1.32 -2.08
CA PHE A 83 -10.12 -2.15 -3.27
C PHE A 83 -11.47 -2.11 -4.01
N HIS A 84 -12.58 -2.20 -3.27
CA HIS A 84 -13.93 -2.07 -3.83
C HIS A 84 -14.15 -0.72 -4.52
N ARG A 85 -13.76 0.39 -3.89
CA ARG A 85 -13.88 1.74 -4.48
C ARG A 85 -13.07 1.87 -5.76
N CYS A 86 -11.82 1.39 -5.78
CA CYS A 86 -10.99 1.39 -6.99
C CYS A 86 -11.63 0.59 -8.14
N ASN A 87 -12.24 -0.57 -7.85
CA ASN A 87 -12.96 -1.37 -8.84
C ASN A 87 -14.30 -0.77 -9.29
N SER A 88 -14.80 0.23 -8.56
CA SER A 88 -16.11 0.86 -8.82
C SER A 88 -15.98 2.25 -9.43
N LEU A 89 -14.76 2.72 -9.71
CA LEU A 89 -14.53 3.96 -10.44
C LEU A 89 -15.17 3.86 -11.83
N SER A 90 -15.87 4.92 -12.22
CA SER A 90 -16.44 5.00 -13.56
C SER A 90 -15.35 5.03 -14.64
N HIS A 91 -15.74 4.80 -15.90
CA HIS A 91 -14.83 4.94 -17.03
C HIS A 91 -14.23 6.35 -17.11
N ASP A 92 -15.03 7.38 -16.81
CA ASP A 92 -14.59 8.78 -16.80
C ASP A 92 -13.58 9.06 -15.67
N ALA A 93 -13.62 8.29 -14.59
CA ALA A 93 -12.67 8.40 -13.48
C ALA A 93 -11.44 7.51 -13.64
N PHE A 94 -11.52 6.47 -14.48
CA PHE A 94 -10.48 5.46 -14.59
C PHE A 94 -10.46 4.74 -15.94
N HIS A 95 -9.61 5.21 -16.85
CA HIS A 95 -9.34 4.57 -18.14
C HIS A 95 -7.92 4.86 -18.63
N CYS A 96 -7.42 3.99 -19.52
CA CYS A 96 -6.09 4.15 -20.08
C CYS A 96 -6.01 5.37 -21.01
N GLY A 97 -4.86 6.06 -20.99
CA GLY A 97 -4.59 7.19 -21.88
C GLY A 97 -5.03 8.55 -21.34
N ASP A 98 -5.77 8.60 -20.22
CA ASP A 98 -6.07 9.85 -19.54
C ASP A 98 -5.04 10.14 -18.44
N TRP A 99 -4.38 11.28 -18.58
CA TRP A 99 -3.37 11.76 -17.64
C TRP A 99 -3.96 12.49 -16.43
N ASN A 100 -5.26 12.81 -16.45
CA ASN A 100 -5.94 13.59 -15.43
C ASN A 100 -6.96 12.77 -14.61
N ILE A 101 -6.88 11.43 -14.66
CA ILE A 101 -7.81 10.56 -13.92
C ILE A 101 -7.94 10.95 -12.45
N PHE A 102 -6.84 11.35 -11.81
CA PHE A 102 -6.80 11.73 -10.40
C PHE A 102 -7.54 13.04 -10.10
N SER A 103 -7.79 13.90 -11.08
CA SER A 103 -8.59 15.11 -10.89
C SER A 103 -10.09 14.82 -10.78
N ASN A 104 -10.53 13.61 -11.14
CA ASN A 104 -11.91 13.21 -10.98
C ASN A 104 -12.27 13.07 -9.48
N THR A 105 -13.44 13.58 -9.09
CA THR A 105 -13.91 13.60 -7.69
C THR A 105 -14.18 12.21 -7.12
N GLU A 106 -14.38 11.19 -7.97
CA GLU A 106 -14.54 9.79 -7.56
C GLU A 106 -13.29 9.21 -6.87
N TRP A 107 -12.12 9.83 -7.04
CA TRP A 107 -10.90 9.46 -6.32
C TRP A 107 -10.89 9.93 -4.86
N GLU A 108 -11.68 10.94 -4.48
CA GLU A 108 -11.63 11.48 -3.12
C GLU A 108 -12.00 10.45 -2.04
N PRO A 109 -13.05 9.62 -2.22
CA PRO A 109 -13.33 8.56 -1.26
C PRO A 109 -12.25 7.47 -1.19
N VAL A 110 -11.49 7.22 -2.28
CA VAL A 110 -10.32 6.33 -2.26
C VAL A 110 -9.22 6.95 -1.39
N ARG A 111 -8.92 8.24 -1.58
CA ARG A 111 -7.93 8.96 -0.77
C ARG A 111 -8.29 8.94 0.71
N ALA A 112 -9.55 9.21 1.05
CA ALA A 112 -10.02 9.21 2.43
C ALA A 112 -9.87 7.83 3.08
N ALA A 113 -10.23 6.76 2.38
CA ALA A 113 -10.08 5.41 2.88
C ALA A 113 -8.60 5.01 3.04
N ALA A 114 -7.73 5.40 2.10
CA ALA A 114 -6.29 5.15 2.18
C ALA A 114 -5.65 5.86 3.39
N ARG A 115 -6.01 7.12 3.67
CA ARG A 115 -5.58 7.83 4.89
C ARG A 115 -5.97 7.06 6.16
N GLN A 116 -7.22 6.61 6.23
CA GLN A 116 -7.69 5.83 7.38
C GLN A 116 -6.91 4.50 7.55
N ALA A 117 -6.61 3.80 6.46
CA ALA A 117 -5.83 2.57 6.52
C ALA A 117 -4.40 2.83 7.03
N LEU A 118 -3.75 3.92 6.58
CA LEU A 118 -2.43 4.31 7.07
C LEU A 118 -2.43 4.64 8.57
N ASP A 119 -3.49 5.30 9.06
CA ASP A 119 -3.66 5.60 10.49
C ASP A 119 -3.85 4.31 11.31
N LEU A 120 -4.60 3.33 10.80
CA LEU A 120 -4.77 2.02 11.45
C LEU A 120 -3.47 1.22 11.53
N ILE A 121 -2.61 1.35 10.51
CA ILE A 121 -1.27 0.75 10.49
C ILE A 121 -0.31 1.51 11.42
N GLY A 122 -0.55 2.80 11.68
CA GLY A 122 0.42 3.66 12.35
C GLY A 122 1.62 3.98 11.46
N TRP A 123 1.41 4.08 10.14
CA TRP A 123 2.49 4.22 9.16
C TRP A 123 3.41 5.42 9.40
N SER A 124 2.87 6.50 9.96
CA SER A 124 3.64 7.71 10.32
C SER A 124 4.79 7.43 11.28
N GLU A 125 4.72 6.37 12.08
CA GLU A 125 5.78 5.94 13.01
C GLU A 125 6.90 5.14 12.31
N PHE A 126 6.62 4.56 11.13
CA PHE A 126 7.52 3.61 10.44
C PHE A 126 8.09 4.11 9.12
N LYS A 127 7.45 5.09 8.49
CA LYS A 127 7.77 5.51 7.11
C LYS A 127 9.23 5.91 6.90
N ASP A 128 9.87 6.51 7.90
CA ASP A 128 11.24 7.04 7.79
C ASP A 128 12.30 5.91 7.85
N GLU A 129 11.95 4.78 8.47
CA GLU A 129 12.83 3.60 8.53
C GLU A 129 12.54 2.59 7.42
N LYS A 130 11.53 2.83 6.58
CA LYS A 130 11.06 1.91 5.54
C LYS A 130 12.20 1.34 4.68
N GLU A 131 13.01 2.22 4.09
CA GLU A 131 14.05 1.81 3.13
C GLU A 131 15.06 0.86 3.76
N ARG A 132 15.40 1.12 5.03
CA ARG A 132 16.26 0.26 5.82
C ARG A 132 15.60 -1.08 6.10
N PHE A 133 14.34 -1.10 6.53
CA PHE A 133 13.58 -2.34 6.75
C PHE A 133 13.49 -3.19 5.47
N GLU A 134 13.21 -2.56 4.33
CA GLU A 134 13.14 -3.25 3.03
C GLU A 134 14.50 -3.85 2.65
N LEU A 135 15.59 -3.09 2.81
CA LEU A 135 16.94 -3.57 2.54
C LEU A 135 17.29 -4.76 3.42
N ASP A 136 17.08 -4.65 4.72
CA ASP A 136 17.43 -5.71 5.65
C ASP A 136 16.62 -6.99 5.38
N CYS A 137 15.31 -6.87 5.10
CA CYS A 137 14.47 -8.00 4.70
C CYS A 137 14.95 -8.66 3.39
N ARG A 138 15.32 -7.85 2.38
CA ARG A 138 15.83 -8.36 1.10
C ARG A 138 17.17 -9.07 1.26
N GLN A 139 18.06 -8.57 2.12
CA GLN A 139 19.33 -9.22 2.44
C GLN A 139 19.12 -10.58 3.14
N LYS A 140 18.12 -10.68 4.02
CA LYS A 140 17.76 -11.95 4.68
C LYS A 140 17.17 -12.98 3.71
N LEU A 141 16.30 -12.55 2.80
CA LEU A 141 15.65 -13.44 1.83
C LEU A 141 16.57 -13.84 0.68
N TYR A 142 17.41 -12.91 0.20
CA TYR A 142 18.23 -13.10 -0.99
C TYR A 142 19.71 -12.77 -0.72
N PRO A 143 20.36 -13.42 0.25
CA PRO A 143 21.70 -13.03 0.70
C PRO A 143 22.76 -13.09 -0.40
N HIS A 144 22.54 -13.90 -1.44
CA HIS A 144 23.47 -14.01 -2.58
C HIS A 144 23.46 -12.80 -3.52
N LEU A 145 22.40 -11.97 -3.51
CA LEU A 145 22.31 -10.75 -4.33
C LEU A 145 23.00 -9.54 -3.67
N TYR A 146 23.34 -9.64 -2.38
CA TYR A 146 23.86 -8.52 -1.58
C TYR A 146 25.22 -8.81 -0.94
N LYS A 147 25.89 -9.90 -1.34
CA LYS A 147 27.30 -10.15 -0.99
C LYS A 147 28.19 -9.29 -1.90
N THR A 148 28.79 -8.24 -1.33
CA THR A 148 30.05 -7.66 -1.84
C THR A 148 31.23 -8.53 -1.48
#